data_AF-A0A0M0C0P8-F1
#
_entry.id   AF-A0A0M0C0P8-F1
#
_cell.length_a   1.000
_cell.length_b   1.000
_cell.length_c   1.000
_cell.angle_alpha   90.00
_cell.angle_beta   90.00
_cell.angle_gamma   90.00
#
_symmetry.space_group_name_H-M   'P 1'
#
loop_
_entity.id
_entity.type
_entity.pdbx_description
1 polymer ?
#
loop_
_entity_poly.entity_id
_entity_poly.type
_entity_poly.pdbx_seq_one_letter_code
_entity_poly.pdbx_strand_id
1 'polypeptide(L)'
;MISDLIYALIGFGIMFAVLIGIGINEPRGTSIKTWCYGYLAIAIVFDLLVIFALISGYSQLTGFLLGSSAGAATGLGIHVAHHISEENHDEKIENSKKKKTIFGL
;
A
#
# COMPACT_ATOMS: atom_id res chain seq x y z
N MET A 1 -12.63 11.39 21.22
CA MET A 1 -12.68 12.09 19.91
C MET A 1 -11.33 12.65 19.48
N ILE A 2 -10.76 13.66 20.16
CA ILE A 2 -9.46 14.23 19.75
C ILE A 2 -8.33 13.21 19.88
N SER A 3 -8.30 12.44 20.97
CA SER A 3 -7.33 11.37 21.17
C SER A 3 -7.41 10.31 20.08
N ASP A 4 -8.62 9.83 19.74
CA ASP A 4 -8.82 8.79 18.72
C ASP A 4 -8.37 9.25 17.33
N LEU A 5 -8.61 10.53 16.99
CA LEU A 5 -8.10 11.14 15.76
C LEU A 5 -6.57 11.16 15.73
N ILE A 6 -5.92 11.52 16.84
CA ILE A 6 -4.45 11.50 16.93
C ILE A 6 -3.91 10.08 16.71
N TYR A 7 -4.50 9.08 17.36
CA TYR A 7 -4.09 7.68 17.15
C TYR A 7 -4.32 7.22 15.71
N ALA A 8 -5.41 7.65 15.07
CA ALA A 8 -5.65 7.38 13.65
C ALA A 8 -4.61 8.04 12.74
N LEU A 9 -4.24 9.30 12.98
CA LEU A 9 -3.19 9.96 12.20
C LEU A 9 -1.82 9.30 12.39
N ILE A 10 -1.50 8.88 13.61
CA ILE A 10 -0.26 8.13 13.89
C ILE A 10 -0.27 6.78 13.16
N GLY A 11 -1.35 6.02 13.27
CA GLY A 11 -1.50 4.73 12.58
C GLY A 11 -1.38 4.88 11.06
N PHE A 12 -2.03 5.91 10.50
CA PHE A 12 -1.92 6.27 9.09
C PHE A 12 -0.47 6.54 8.70
N GLY A 13 0.20 7.45 9.41
CA GLY A 13 1.57 7.84 9.09
C GLY A 13 2.56 6.67 9.16
N ILE A 14 2.44 5.83 10.19
CA ILE A 14 3.29 4.65 10.36
C ILE A 14 3.07 3.66 9.21
N MET A 15 1.82 3.26 8.95
CA MET A 15 1.56 2.26 7.91
C MET A 15 1.92 2.77 6.51
N PHE A 16 1.63 4.04 6.24
CA PHE A 16 1.99 4.67 4.98
C PHE A 16 3.52 4.71 4.79
N ALA A 17 4.27 5.10 5.82
CA ALA A 17 5.74 5.10 5.79
C ALA A 17 6.33 3.69 5.60
N VAL A 18 5.75 2.68 6.27
CA VAL A 18 6.15 1.27 6.13
C VAL A 18 5.97 0.80 4.68
N LEU A 19 4.82 1.08 4.05
CA LEU A 19 4.58 0.69 2.67
C LEU A 19 5.53 1.38 1.68
N ILE A 20 5.83 2.67 1.90
CA ILE A 20 6.83 3.40 1.10
C ILE A 20 8.23 2.78 1.29
N GLY A 21 8.61 2.47 2.53
CA GLY A 21 9.94 1.97 2.87
C GLY A 21 10.20 0.55 2.36
N ILE A 22 9.27 -0.38 2.60
CA ILE A 22 9.40 -1.78 2.19
C ILE A 22 9.26 -1.91 0.67
N GLY A 23 8.41 -1.08 0.04
CA GLY A 23 8.12 -1.14 -1.38
C GLY A 23 7.06 -2.20 -1.69
N ILE A 24 6.00 -1.79 -2.39
CA ILE A 24 4.85 -2.66 -2.72
C ILE A 24 5.15 -3.57 -3.93
N ASN A 25 6.12 -3.20 -4.77
CA ASN A 25 6.27 -3.76 -6.12
C ASN A 25 7.07 -5.07 -6.21
N GLU A 26 8.14 -5.25 -5.44
CA GLU A 26 9.01 -6.43 -5.56
C GLU A 26 9.70 -6.83 -4.26
N PRO A 27 9.99 -8.12 -4.05
CA PRO A 27 10.68 -8.61 -2.87
C PRO A 27 12.14 -8.11 -2.87
N ARG A 28 12.40 -7.02 -2.15
CA ARG A 28 13.75 -6.48 -1.97
C ARG A 28 14.59 -7.42 -1.11
N GLY A 29 15.47 -8.19 -1.76
CA GLY A 29 16.44 -9.06 -1.08
C GLY A 29 15.85 -10.32 -0.43
N THR A 30 14.63 -10.74 -0.81
CA THR A 30 13.99 -11.97 -0.29
C THR A 30 13.34 -12.78 -1.42
N SER A 31 13.01 -14.05 -1.17
CA SER A 31 12.22 -14.85 -2.12
C SER A 31 10.77 -14.38 -2.13
N ILE A 32 10.09 -14.46 -3.28
CA ILE A 32 8.65 -14.17 -3.43
C ILE A 32 7.79 -14.93 -2.41
N LYS A 33 8.18 -16.17 -2.06
CA LYS A 33 7.46 -16.99 -1.08
C LYS A 33 7.60 -16.40 0.32
N THR A 34 8.81 -16.06 0.74
CA THR A 34 9.10 -15.44 2.04
C THR A 34 8.42 -14.08 2.18
N TRP A 35 8.43 -13.29 1.11
CA TRP A 35 7.74 -12.01 1.04
C TRP A 35 6.24 -12.19 1.26
N CYS A 36 5.61 -13.12 0.53
CA CYS A 36 4.19 -13.41 0.67
C CYS A 36 3.81 -13.92 2.07
N TYR A 37 4.61 -14.82 2.66
CA TYR A 37 4.43 -15.26 4.05
C TYR A 37 4.57 -14.12 5.06
N GLY A 38 5.46 -13.15 4.80
CA GLY A 38 5.61 -11.95 5.61
C GLY A 38 4.33 -11.11 5.62
N TYR A 39 3.78 -10.79 4.45
CA TYR A 39 2.51 -10.06 4.35
C TYR A 39 1.35 -10.84 4.98
N LEU A 40 1.29 -12.16 4.77
CA LEU A 40 0.27 -13.02 5.37
C LEU A 40 0.33 -12.98 6.91
N ALA A 41 1.53 -13.08 7.48
CA ALA A 41 1.72 -13.01 8.92
C ALA A 41 1.30 -11.64 9.49
N ILE A 42 1.68 -10.55 8.83
CA ILE A 42 1.29 -9.19 9.23
C ILE A 42 -0.24 -9.02 9.17
N ALA A 43 -0.88 -9.52 8.11
CA ALA A 43 -2.34 -9.48 7.96
C ALA A 43 -3.04 -10.19 9.12
N ILE A 44 -2.63 -11.42 9.44
CA ILE A 44 -3.19 -12.20 10.56
C ILE A 44 -3.04 -11.45 11.89
N VAL A 45 -1.88 -10.84 12.14
CA VAL A 45 -1.66 -10.06 13.37
C VAL A 45 -2.60 -8.86 13.44
N PHE A 46 -2.78 -8.12 12.35
CA PHE A 46 -3.72 -7.00 12.30
C PHE A 46 -5.16 -7.44 12.52
N ASP A 47 -5.58 -8.56 11.94
CA ASP A 47 -6.93 -9.10 12.14
C ASP A 47 -7.20 -9.46 13.60
N LEU A 48 -6.23 -10.12 14.26
CA LEU A 48 -6.33 -10.45 15.68
C LEU A 48 -6.37 -9.19 16.56
N LEU A 49 -5.59 -8.16 16.22
CA LEU A 49 -5.60 -6.88 16.92
C LEU A 49 -6.95 -6.16 16.76
N VAL A 50 -7.58 -6.23 15.59
CA VAL A 50 -8.92 -5.69 15.35
C VAL A 50 -9.94 -6.41 16.23
N ILE A 51 -9.95 -7.74 16.23
CA ILE A 51 -10.85 -8.53 17.08
C ILE A 51 -10.66 -8.15 18.55
N PHE A 52 -9.41 -8.06 19.01
CA PHE A 52 -9.10 -7.68 20.38
C PHE A 52 -9.57 -6.25 20.71
N ALA A 53 -9.35 -5.30 19.81
CA ALA A 53 -9.79 -3.90 20.00
C ALA A 53 -11.33 -3.81 20.12
N LEU A 54 -12.06 -4.58 19.31
CA LEU A 54 -13.51 -4.62 19.35
C LEU A 54 -14.05 -5.23 20.65
N ILE A 55 -13.46 -6.34 21.12
CA ILE A 55 -13.90 -7.00 22.37
C ILE A 55 -13.56 -6.15 23.60
N SER A 56 -12.37 -5.54 23.62
CA SER A 56 -11.91 -4.74 24.76
C SER A 56 -12.53 -3.33 24.80
N GLY A 57 -13.18 -2.87 23.73
CA GLY A 57 -13.71 -1.51 23.61
C GLY A 57 -12.61 -0.44 23.61
N TYR A 58 -11.37 -0.80 23.26
CA TYR A 58 -10.22 0.07 23.43
C TYR A 58 -10.11 1.07 22.27
N SER A 59 -10.76 2.24 22.43
CA SER A 59 -10.96 3.23 21.36
C SER A 59 -9.68 3.72 20.70
N GLN A 60 -8.59 3.84 21.48
CA GLN A 60 -7.28 4.28 20.98
C GLN A 60 -6.69 3.28 19.99
N LEU A 61 -6.77 1.98 20.30
CA LEU A 61 -6.31 0.91 19.41
C LEU A 61 -7.20 0.81 18.17
N THR A 62 -8.52 0.95 18.32
CA THR A 62 -9.44 1.01 17.18
C THR A 62 -9.10 2.18 16.26
N GLY A 63 -8.86 3.37 16.81
CA GLY A 63 -8.43 4.54 16.04
C GLY A 63 -7.11 4.31 15.32
N PHE A 64 -6.12 3.76 16.02
CA PHE A 64 -4.82 3.40 15.43
C PHE A 64 -4.93 2.40 14.28
N LEU A 65 -5.71 1.34 14.44
CA LEU A 65 -5.93 0.31 13.41
C LEU A 65 -6.69 0.87 12.21
N LEU A 66 -7.69 1.72 12.45
CA LEU A 66 -8.43 2.43 11.40
C LEU A 66 -7.49 3.32 10.58
N GLY A 67 -6.66 4.11 11.26
CA GLY A 67 -5.63 4.93 10.64
C GLY A 67 -4.66 4.11 9.80
N SER A 68 -4.15 3.02 10.37
CA SER A 68 -3.25 2.09 9.68
C SER A 68 -3.88 1.53 8.41
N SER A 69 -5.15 1.12 8.46
CA SER A 69 -5.90 0.66 7.29
C SER A 69 -6.00 1.75 6.21
N ALA A 70 -6.31 2.98 6.59
CA ALA A 70 -6.35 4.11 5.65
C ALA A 70 -4.98 4.40 5.02
N GLY A 71 -3.89 4.33 5.80
CA GLY A 71 -2.51 4.45 5.31
C GLY A 71 -2.17 3.34 4.32
N ALA A 72 -2.58 2.11 4.61
CA ALA A 72 -2.37 0.97 3.73
C ALA A 72 -3.09 1.15 2.38
N ALA A 73 -4.38 1.49 2.42
CA ALA A 73 -5.19 1.73 1.24
C ALA A 73 -4.65 2.88 0.38
N THR A 74 -4.16 3.96 1.02
CA THR A 74 -3.56 5.10 0.31
C THR A 74 -2.25 4.71 -0.36
N GLY A 75 -1.38 3.98 0.33
CA GLY A 75 -0.12 3.49 -0.25
C GLY A 75 -0.36 2.58 -1.46
N LEU A 76 -1.32 1.65 -1.35
CA LEU A 76 -1.74 0.80 -2.47
C LEU A 76 -2.33 1.61 -3.63
N GLY A 77 -3.18 2.59 -3.35
CA GLY A 77 -3.77 3.46 -4.37
C GLY A 77 -2.72 4.24 -5.16
N ILE A 78 -1.72 4.79 -4.48
CA ILE A 78 -0.59 5.49 -5.14
C ILE A 78 0.22 4.51 -5.98
N HIS A 79 0.51 3.31 -5.48
CA HIS A 79 1.24 2.30 -6.22
C HIS A 79 0.52 1.87 -7.50
N VAL A 80 -0.80 1.63 -7.42
CA VAL A 80 -1.62 1.28 -8.59
C VAL A 80 -1.68 2.45 -9.58
N ALA A 81 -1.84 3.69 -9.10
CA ALA A 81 -1.84 4.88 -9.97
C ALA A 81 -0.52 5.07 -10.70
N HIS A 82 0.61 4.78 -10.04
CA HIS A 82 1.94 4.79 -10.66
C HIS A 82 2.05 3.73 -11.76
N HIS A 83 1.62 2.49 -11.48
CA HIS A 83 1.62 1.40 -12.45
C HIS A 83 0.78 1.73 -13.70
N ILE A 84 -0.44 2.24 -13.51
CA ILE A 84 -1.31 2.67 -14.63
C ILE A 84 -0.61 3.77 -15.45
N SER A 85 0.06 4.71 -14.81
CA SER A 85 0.79 5.77 -15.51
C SER A 85 1.95 5.21 -16.32
N GLU A 86 2.72 4.27 -15.78
CA GLU A 86 3.84 3.62 -16.48
C GLU A 86 3.35 2.83 -17.71
N GLU A 87 2.30 2.03 -17.57
CA GLU A 87 1.69 1.29 -18.70
C GLU A 87 1.24 2.25 -19.83
N ASN A 88 0.55 3.34 -19.48
CA ASN A 88 0.12 4.35 -20.45
C ASN A 88 1.29 5.05 -21.14
N HIS A 89 2.42 5.21 -20.46
CA HIS A 89 3.62 5.83 -21.03
C HIS A 89 4.32 4.90 -22.03
N ASP A 90 4.43 3.61 -21.72
CA ASP A 90 5.04 2.62 -22.60
C ASP A 90 4.22 2.41 -23.89
N GLU A 91 2.89 2.36 -23.81
CA GLU A 91 2.01 2.31 -24.99
C GLU A 91 2.16 3.54 -25.88
N LYS A 92 2.39 4.72 -25.30
CA LYS A 92 2.58 5.97 -26.04
C LYS A 92 3.90 6.00 -26.79
N ILE A 93 4.97 5.47 -26.19
CA ILE A 93 6.29 5.35 -26.80
C ILE A 93 6.24 4.33 -27.95
N GLU A 94 5.58 3.19 -27.76
CA GLU A 94 5.43 2.17 -28.80
C GLU A 94 4.63 2.69 -30.01
N ASN A 95 3.50 3.36 -29.77
CA ASN A 95 2.71 3.98 -30.84
C ASN A 95 3.47 5.11 -31.56
N SER A 96 4.26 5.90 -30.85
CA SER A 96 5.09 6.96 -31.45
C SER A 96 6.21 6.39 -32.33
N LYS A 97 6.85 5.29 -31.89
CA LYS A 97 7.84 4.56 -32.71
C LYS A 97 7.18 3.99 -33.97
N LYS A 98 6.06 3.27 -33.84
CA LYS A 98 5.32 2.68 -34.97
C LYS A 98 4.86 3.72 -36.00
N LYS A 99 4.41 4.90 -35.54
CA LYS A 99 4.03 6.02 -36.42
C LYS A 99 5.25 6.61 -37.17
N LYS A 100 6.40 6.75 -36.53
CA LYS A 100 7.63 7.20 -37.21
C LYS A 100 8.14 6.21 -38.26
N THR A 101 7.99 4.90 -38.07
CA THR A 101 8.39 3.89 -39.06
C THR A 101 7.47 3.87 -40.30
N ILE A 102 6.19 4.22 -40.14
CA ILE A 102 5.21 4.23 -41.25
C ILE A 102 5.30 5.51 -42.09
N PHE A 103 5.63 6.66 -41.49
CA PHE A 103 5.74 7.94 -42.20
C PHE A 103 7.19 8.31 -42.60
N GLY A 104 8.15 7.42 -42.32
CA GLY A 104 9.58 7.60 -42.63
C GLY A 104 10.05 6.83 -43.87
N LEU A 105 9.14 6.39 -44.73
CA LEU A 105 9.43 5.75 -46.02
C LEU A 105 8.65 6.47 -47.13
#